data_AF-A0A380TKI5-F1
#
_entry.id   AF-A0A380TKI5-F1
#
_cell.length_a   1.000
_cell.length_b   1.000
_cell.length_c   1.000
_cell.angle_alpha   90.00
_cell.angle_beta   90.00
_cell.angle_gamma   90.00
#
_symmetry.space_group_name_H-M   'P 1'
#
loop_
_entity.id
_entity.type
_entity.pdbx_description
1 polymer ?
#
loop_
_entity_poly.entity_id
_entity_poly.type
_entity_poly.pdbx_seq_one_letter_code
_entity_poly.pdbx_strand_id
1 'polypeptide(L)'
;MKTRKLELIPGLLIAGIVVALAYQPVSQSPLKPIRVEHGIEEGASIDSDLKPALDAFKFTIWRYGYKCDSVSGARRAIIGDGFVISCNHNSYSYDVEDRGGTWTATLR
;
A
#
# COMPACT_ATOMS: atom_id res chain seq x y z
N MET A 1 -3.93 -37.86 -70.39
CA MET A 1 -3.02 -38.31 -69.32
C MET A 1 -3.01 -37.25 -68.22
N LYS A 2 -3.61 -37.58 -67.07
CA LYS A 2 -3.58 -36.96 -65.73
C LYS A 2 -3.33 -35.44 -65.58
N THR A 3 -4.42 -34.68 -65.46
CA THR A 3 -4.46 -33.35 -64.81
C THR A 3 -4.20 -33.50 -63.31
N ARG A 4 -3.24 -32.77 -62.75
CA ARG A 4 -3.17 -32.53 -61.30
C ARG A 4 -3.56 -31.08 -61.02
N LYS A 5 -4.77 -30.92 -60.48
CA LYS A 5 -5.24 -29.71 -59.77
C LYS A 5 -4.20 -29.34 -58.71
N LEU A 6 -3.71 -28.10 -58.75
CA LEU A 6 -2.96 -27.51 -57.66
C LEU A 6 -4.01 -26.86 -56.73
N GLU A 7 -4.32 -27.54 -55.63
CA GLU A 7 -5.27 -27.05 -54.64
C GLU A 7 -4.59 -25.94 -53.81
N LEU A 8 -5.24 -24.78 -53.82
CA LEU A 8 -4.86 -23.57 -53.09
C LEU A 8 -5.10 -23.81 -51.59
N ILE A 9 -4.04 -23.85 -50.78
CA ILE A 9 -4.13 -23.92 -49.32
C ILE A 9 -4.55 -22.53 -48.80
N PRO A 10 -5.74 -22.34 -48.22
CA PRO A 10 -6.15 -21.07 -47.66
C PRO A 10 -5.71 -21.05 -46.20
N GLY A 11 -4.52 -20.53 -45.90
CA GLY A 11 -4.08 -20.59 -44.51
C GLY A 11 -2.69 -20.08 -44.22
N LEU A 12 -2.27 -18.95 -44.78
CA LEU A 12 -1.15 -18.18 -44.23
C LEU A 12 -1.09 -16.85 -44.96
N LEU A 13 -1.44 -15.75 -44.29
CA LEU A 13 -0.94 -14.37 -44.52
C LEU A 13 -1.84 -13.35 -43.80
N ILE A 14 -1.85 -13.37 -42.47
CA ILE A 14 -2.05 -12.14 -41.68
C ILE A 14 -1.09 -12.21 -40.50
N ALA A 15 0.21 -12.23 -40.79
CA ALA A 15 1.25 -12.00 -39.81
C ALA A 15 1.83 -10.62 -40.09
N GLY A 16 1.37 -9.63 -39.33
CA GLY A 16 1.90 -8.29 -39.38
C GLY A 16 0.81 -7.25 -39.59
N ILE A 17 0.53 -6.51 -38.52
CA ILE A 17 0.14 -5.09 -38.46
C ILE A 17 -0.74 -4.86 -37.20
N VAL A 18 -0.15 -4.14 -36.25
CA VAL A 18 -0.71 -3.47 -35.05
C VAL A 18 -1.11 -4.30 -33.83
N VAL A 19 -0.15 -4.59 -32.93
CA VAL A 19 -0.32 -4.30 -31.49
C VAL A 19 1.03 -3.89 -30.90
N ALA A 20 1.57 -2.75 -31.35
CA ALA A 20 2.78 -2.13 -30.79
C ALA A 20 2.45 -0.85 -29.97
N LEU A 21 1.26 -0.76 -29.37
CA LEU A 21 0.75 0.47 -28.75
C LEU A 21 0.29 0.34 -27.28
N ALA A 22 0.66 -0.73 -26.56
CA ALA A 22 0.26 -0.85 -25.14
C ALA A 22 1.43 -0.94 -24.14
N TYR A 23 2.69 -0.98 -24.59
CA TYR A 23 3.83 -0.88 -23.67
C TYR A 23 4.19 0.60 -23.48
N GLN A 24 3.35 1.33 -22.76
CA GLN A 24 3.86 2.51 -22.06
C GLN A 24 4.65 2.00 -20.84
N PRO A 25 5.96 2.27 -20.74
CA PRO A 25 6.65 2.07 -19.48
C PRO A 25 6.03 3.07 -18.51
N VAL A 26 5.30 2.56 -17.52
CA VAL A 26 4.88 3.32 -16.34
C VAL A 26 6.18 3.86 -15.72
N SER A 27 6.45 5.14 -15.95
CA SER A 27 7.57 5.87 -15.36
C SER A 27 7.22 6.10 -13.89
N GLN A 28 7.48 5.10 -13.06
CA GLN A 28 7.54 5.31 -11.62
C GLN A 28 8.80 6.13 -11.38
N SER A 29 8.64 7.43 -11.19
CA SER A 29 9.70 8.25 -10.62
C SER A 29 10.15 7.58 -9.32
N PRO A 30 11.46 7.39 -9.09
CA PRO A 30 11.91 6.75 -7.87
C PRO A 30 11.47 7.64 -6.71
N LEU A 31 10.55 7.14 -5.88
CA LEU A 31 10.22 7.78 -4.62
C LEU A 31 11.53 7.91 -3.85
N LYS A 32 11.88 9.14 -3.45
CA LYS A 32 13.01 9.38 -2.56
C LYS A 32 12.86 8.42 -1.37
N PRO A 33 13.89 7.62 -1.03
CA PRO A 33 13.75 6.66 0.07
C PRO A 33 13.45 7.44 1.34
N ILE A 34 12.28 7.22 1.93
CA ILE A 34 11.98 7.75 3.25
C ILE A 34 12.96 7.10 4.21
N ARG A 35 13.68 7.94 4.96
CA ARG A 35 14.50 7.45 6.05
C ARG A 35 13.56 7.02 7.17
N VAL A 36 13.29 5.73 7.23
CA VAL A 36 12.51 5.12 8.31
C VAL A 36 13.50 4.60 9.35
N GLU A 37 13.52 5.23 10.52
CA GLU A 37 14.30 4.74 11.65
C GLU A 37 13.34 4.05 12.63
N HIS A 38 13.58 2.77 12.93
CA HIS A 38 12.72 1.99 13.83
C HIS A 38 11.22 2.02 13.46
N GLY A 39 10.89 2.10 12.17
CA GLY A 39 9.50 2.16 11.72
C GLY A 39 8.82 3.53 11.85
N ILE A 40 9.57 4.60 12.13
CA ILE A 40 9.09 5.99 12.21
C ILE A 40 9.61 6.79 11.02
N GLU A 41 8.73 7.54 10.37
CA GLU A 41 9.09 8.40 9.23
C GLU A 41 9.85 9.65 9.67
N GLU A 42 10.81 10.08 8.85
CA GLU A 42 11.47 11.38 9.01
C GLU A 42 10.42 12.51 9.02
N GLY A 43 10.45 13.34 10.07
CA GLY A 43 9.47 14.42 10.26
C GLY A 43 8.13 13.98 10.85
N ALA A 44 7.99 12.74 11.32
CA ALA A 44 6.76 12.28 11.95
C ALA A 44 6.36 13.12 13.17
N SER A 45 5.07 13.47 13.25
CA SER A 45 4.49 14.22 14.36
C SER A 45 4.00 13.27 15.44
N ILE A 46 4.86 12.98 16.41
CA ILE A 46 4.61 12.00 17.47
C ILE A 46 4.76 12.65 18.84
N ASP A 47 3.71 12.58 19.65
CA ASP A 47 3.76 12.96 21.07
C ASP A 47 4.87 12.15 21.77
N SER A 48 5.78 12.82 22.46
CA SER A 48 7.03 12.20 22.96
C SER A 48 6.79 11.04 23.92
N ASP A 49 5.72 11.11 24.71
CA ASP A 49 5.34 10.09 25.68
C ASP A 49 4.74 8.83 25.01
N LEU A 50 4.34 8.92 23.74
CA LEU A 50 3.81 7.80 22.98
C LEU A 50 4.87 6.99 22.25
N LYS A 51 6.10 7.51 22.12
CA LYS A 51 7.21 6.81 21.45
C LYS A 51 7.42 5.38 21.95
N PRO A 52 7.40 5.09 23.27
CA PRO A 52 7.55 3.72 23.77
C PRO A 52 6.39 2.78 23.40
N ALA A 53 5.22 3.32 23.05
CA ALA A 53 4.01 2.56 22.76
C ALA A 53 3.78 2.31 21.27
N LEU A 54 4.61 2.86 20.37
CA LEU A 54 4.40 2.80 18.93
C LEU A 54 4.34 1.35 18.40
N ASP A 55 5.20 0.47 18.89
CA ASP A 55 5.18 -0.93 18.50
C ASP A 55 3.88 -1.63 18.90
N ALA A 56 3.33 -1.30 20.07
CA ALA A 56 2.04 -1.82 20.53
C ALA A 56 0.88 -1.31 19.66
N PHE A 57 0.92 -0.05 19.24
CA PHE A 57 -0.06 0.50 18.32
C PHE A 57 0.00 -0.18 16.95
N LYS A 58 1.20 -0.31 16.37
CA LYS A 58 1.41 -1.02 15.10
C LYS A 58 0.91 -2.45 15.17
N PHE A 59 1.25 -3.17 16.25
CA PHE A 59 0.78 -4.53 16.47
C PHE A 59 -0.75 -4.61 16.55
N THR A 60 -1.39 -3.68 17.27
CA THR A 60 -2.84 -3.62 17.38
C THR A 60 -3.49 -3.37 16.01
N ILE A 61 -3.01 -2.40 15.25
CA ILE A 61 -3.50 -2.10 13.90
C ILE A 61 -3.35 -3.32 12.98
N TRP A 62 -2.19 -3.98 13.01
CA TRP A 62 -1.93 -5.18 12.23
C TRP A 62 -2.85 -6.35 12.60
N ARG A 63 -3.13 -6.56 13.88
CA ARG A 63 -4.04 -7.62 14.36
C ARG A 63 -5.45 -7.48 13.81
N TYR A 64 -5.88 -6.26 13.48
CA TYR A 64 -7.16 -5.98 12.82
C TYR A 64 -7.10 -6.06 11.29
N GLY A 65 -5.98 -6.50 10.71
CA GLY A 65 -5.80 -6.66 9.27
C GLY A 65 -5.46 -5.36 8.53
N TYR A 66 -5.17 -4.28 9.26
CA TYR A 66 -4.76 -3.02 8.68
C TYR A 66 -3.25 -2.94 8.48
N LYS A 67 -2.83 -2.00 7.63
CA LYS A 67 -1.45 -1.84 7.21
C LYS A 67 -0.81 -0.59 7.82
N CYS A 68 0.20 -0.77 8.65
CA CYS A 68 1.02 0.34 9.17
C CYS A 68 2.51 -0.05 9.13
N ASP A 69 3.13 0.12 7.97
CA ASP A 69 4.55 -0.22 7.77
C ASP A 69 5.44 0.81 8.49
N SER A 70 5.09 2.09 8.32
CA SER A 70 5.78 3.25 8.88
C SER A 70 4.82 4.20 9.57
N VAL A 71 5.24 4.79 10.69
CA VAL A 71 4.44 5.76 11.46
C VAL A 71 4.79 7.18 11.03
N SER A 72 3.78 7.90 10.56
CA SER A 72 3.85 9.32 10.19
C SER A 72 3.42 10.23 11.34
N GLY A 73 2.62 9.72 12.27
CA GLY A 73 2.25 10.45 13.47
C GLY A 73 1.50 9.62 14.50
N ALA A 74 1.57 10.07 15.75
CA ALA A 74 0.85 9.44 16.86
C ALA A 74 0.54 10.50 17.91
N ARG A 75 -0.74 10.59 18.29
CA ARG A 75 -1.22 11.55 19.28
C ARG A 75 -2.38 10.99 20.07
N ARG A 76 -2.67 11.56 21.23
CA ARG A 76 -3.93 11.28 21.93
C ARG A 76 -5.15 11.77 21.11
N ALA A 77 -6.24 11.02 21.20
CA ALA A 77 -7.52 11.46 20.67
C ALA A 77 -8.01 12.70 21.43
N ILE A 78 -8.70 13.60 20.73
CA ILE A 78 -9.26 14.82 21.36
C ILE A 78 -10.54 14.47 22.14
N ILE A 79 -11.24 13.41 21.71
CA ILE A 79 -12.51 12.96 22.27
C ILE A 79 -12.35 11.47 22.56
N GLY A 80 -12.71 11.06 23.79
CA GLY A 80 -12.64 9.67 24.24
C GLY A 80 -11.25 9.23 24.72
N ASP A 81 -11.18 7.99 25.19
CA ASP A 81 -9.96 7.36 25.68
C ASP A 81 -9.30 6.54 24.56
N GLY A 82 -8.37 7.16 23.84
CA GLY A 82 -7.68 6.51 22.72
C GLY A 82 -6.59 7.36 22.07
N PHE A 83 -6.08 6.86 20.95
CA PHE A 83 -4.98 7.45 20.20
C PHE A 83 -5.33 7.49 18.71
N VAL A 84 -4.83 8.52 18.03
CA VAL A 84 -4.89 8.63 16.58
C VAL A 84 -3.50 8.37 16.03
N ILE A 85 -3.37 7.28 15.27
CA ILE A 85 -2.10 6.84 14.69
C ILE A 85 -2.19 6.99 13.17
N SER A 86 -1.29 7.80 12.61
CA SER A 86 -1.19 8.00 11.16
C SER A 86 0.00 7.23 10.62
N CYS A 87 -0.23 6.47 9.54
CA CYS A 87 0.77 5.58 8.95
C CYS A 87 0.94 5.81 7.45
N ASN A 88 2.08 5.35 6.93
CA ASN A 88 2.40 5.27 5.51
C ASN A 88 2.23 6.64 4.81
N HIS A 89 3.02 7.64 5.20
CA HIS A 89 2.95 9.02 4.72
C HIS A 89 1.62 9.71 4.94
N ASN A 90 1.00 9.47 6.10
CA ASN A 90 -0.35 9.94 6.44
C ASN A 90 -1.43 9.43 5.49
N SER A 91 -1.18 8.35 4.73
CA SER A 91 -2.18 7.77 3.83
C SER A 91 -3.34 7.13 4.59
N TYR A 92 -3.09 6.69 5.82
CA TYR A 92 -4.09 6.09 6.68
C TYR A 92 -4.00 6.67 8.09
N SER A 93 -5.16 6.89 8.70
CA SER A 93 -5.28 7.22 10.11
C SER A 93 -6.17 6.21 10.80
N TYR A 94 -5.73 5.75 11.96
CA TYR A 94 -6.40 4.76 12.76
C TYR A 94 -6.73 5.33 14.13
N ASP A 95 -7.95 5.09 14.58
CA ASP A 95 -8.31 5.26 15.98
C ASP A 95 -7.97 3.95 16.71
N VAL A 96 -7.09 4.04 17.71
CA VAL A 96 -6.65 2.93 18.56
C VAL A 96 -7.15 3.18 19.97
N GLU A 97 -8.06 2.34 20.44
CA GLU A 97 -8.84 2.58 21.66
C GLU A 97 -8.81 1.36 22.57
N ASP A 98 -8.77 1.58 23.88
CA ASP A 98 -9.02 0.54 24.88
C ASP A 98 -10.52 0.44 25.16
N ARG A 99 -11.10 -0.73 24.87
CA ARG A 99 -12.52 -1.03 25.16
C ARG A 99 -12.60 -2.07 26.26
N GLY A 100 -12.34 -1.62 27.50
CA GLY A 100 -12.48 -2.44 28.70
C GLY A 100 -11.40 -3.51 28.84
N GLY A 101 -10.14 -3.15 28.56
CA GLY A 101 -8.99 -4.06 28.56
C GLY A 101 -8.74 -4.73 27.21
N THR A 102 -9.61 -4.50 26.22
CA THR A 102 -9.42 -4.98 24.85
C THR A 102 -9.07 -3.81 23.95
N TRP A 103 -7.83 -3.77 23.50
CA TRP A 103 -7.38 -2.81 22.50
C TRP A 103 -8.04 -3.09 21.16
N THR A 104 -8.54 -2.06 20.50
CA THR A 104 -9.16 -2.14 19.18
C THR A 104 -8.54 -1.11 18.24
N ALA A 105 -8.49 -1.42 16.94
CA ALA A 105 -8.07 -0.46 15.92
C ALA A 105 -9.19 -0.34 14.88
N THR A 106 -9.50 0.89 14.48
CA THR A 106 -10.47 1.19 13.42
C THR A 106 -9.91 2.23 12.47
N LEU A 107 -10.14 2.03 11.16
CA LEU A 107 -9.85 3.05 10.16
C LEU A 107 -10.76 4.26 10.36
N ARG A 108 -10.19 5.47 10.31
CA ARG A 108 -10.88 6.75 10.44
C ARG A 108 -11.35 7.28 9.10
#